data_AF-A0A8J3CQK5-F1
#
_entry.id   AF-A0A8J3CQK5-F1
#
_cell.length_a   1.000
_cell.length_b   1.000
_cell.length_c   1.000
_cell.angle_alpha   90.00
_cell.angle_beta   90.00
_cell.angle_gamma   90.00
#
_symmetry.space_group_name_H-M   'P 1'
#
loop_
_entity.id
_entity.type
_entity.pdbx_description
1 polymer ?
#
loop_
_entity_poly.entity_id
_entity_poly.type
_entity_poly.pdbx_seq_one_letter_code
_entity_poly.pdbx_strand_id
1 'polypeptide(L)'
;MNPTTKSISENDDFSALELPQEAVDTAPQTAPLTGRAARPIRPSRLSSTLALALWKDVTVASVAGDMPDLSARQTAVLMCVYLEEGPHTVRSLAARLKVTKAVISRAIDRLKSYNYILRADDPRDRRSIVLRRTPDGINYLRAYASLIQREMPDGLSAGRLSRR
;
A
#
# COMPACT_ATOMS: atom_id res chain seq x y z
N MET A 1 37.93 45.49 29.83
CA MET A 1 38.62 44.85 28.69
C MET A 1 37.60 43.94 28.00
N ASN A 2 37.26 44.24 26.76
CA ASN A 2 36.52 43.38 25.83
C ASN A 2 37.41 43.25 24.57
N PRO A 3 37.28 42.21 23.71
CA PRO A 3 36.24 42.27 22.68
C PRO A 3 35.64 40.92 22.18
N THR A 4 34.32 40.96 21.91
CA THR A 4 33.63 40.67 20.62
C THR A 4 33.89 39.33 19.88
N THR A 5 32.84 38.52 19.63
CA THR A 5 32.07 38.48 18.34
C THR A 5 30.99 37.37 18.29
N LYS A 6 29.74 37.80 17.97
CA LYS A 6 28.54 37.16 17.34
C LYS A 6 27.98 35.83 17.90
N SER A 7 26.74 35.76 18.39
CA SER A 7 25.41 36.00 17.77
C SER A 7 25.08 35.02 16.65
N ILE A 8 24.10 34.14 16.89
CA ILE A 8 22.91 33.87 16.05
C ILE A 8 21.81 33.33 16.97
N SER A 9 20.67 34.00 16.91
CA SER A 9 19.34 33.64 17.43
C SER A 9 18.45 33.51 16.20
N GLU A 10 17.62 32.48 16.11
CA GLU A 10 16.48 32.30 15.18
C GLU A 10 16.04 30.83 15.38
N ASN A 11 14.89 30.42 15.92
CA ASN A 11 13.54 30.96 15.92
C ASN A 11 13.02 31.37 14.53
N ASP A 12 13.13 30.44 13.59
CA ASP A 12 12.33 30.39 12.36
C ASP A 12 11.26 29.30 12.54
N ASP A 13 10.05 29.67 12.94
CA ASP A 13 8.96 30.09 12.05
C ASP A 13 8.41 28.93 11.20
N PHE A 14 7.55 28.11 11.83
CA PHE A 14 6.73 27.10 11.15
C PHE A 14 5.30 27.62 10.90
N SER A 15 5.12 28.96 10.84
CA SER A 15 3.80 29.60 10.74
C SER A 15 3.44 30.08 9.32
N ALA A 16 4.28 29.84 8.31
CA ALA A 16 4.08 30.38 6.96
C ALA A 16 3.60 29.35 5.91
N LEU A 17 2.69 28.45 6.26
CA LEU A 17 1.93 27.66 5.27
C LEU A 17 0.41 27.81 5.49
N GLU A 18 -0.02 29.06 5.62
CA GLU A 18 -1.39 29.45 5.31
C GLU A 18 -1.58 29.40 3.80
N LEU A 19 -2.30 28.39 3.32
CA LEU A 19 -2.75 28.30 1.94
C LEU A 19 -3.92 29.29 1.75
N PRO A 20 -3.85 30.24 0.80
CA PRO A 20 -4.97 31.13 0.50
C PRO A 20 -6.18 30.32 0.01
N GLN A 21 -7.30 30.47 0.72
CA GLN A 21 -8.63 30.22 0.19
C GLN A 21 -8.92 31.37 -0.79
N GLU A 22 -9.36 31.05 -2.01
CA GLU A 22 -9.84 31.93 -3.12
C GLU A 22 -9.01 31.77 -4.41
N ALA A 23 -9.35 30.73 -5.18
CA ALA A 23 -9.15 30.68 -6.63
C ALA A 23 -10.19 29.72 -7.22
N VAL A 24 -11.45 30.13 -7.12
CA VAL A 24 -12.54 29.59 -7.95
C VAL A 24 -12.36 30.18 -9.35
N ASP A 25 -12.32 29.29 -10.33
CA ASP A 25 -12.56 29.56 -11.75
C ASP A 25 -11.39 30.06 -12.63
N THR A 26 -10.47 29.15 -13.03
CA THR A 26 -10.07 28.97 -14.45
C THR A 26 -9.24 27.68 -14.60
N ALA A 27 -9.88 26.57 -14.94
CA ALA A 27 -9.17 25.36 -15.37
C ALA A 27 -9.08 25.32 -16.91
N PRO A 28 -7.89 25.18 -17.52
CA PRO A 28 -7.83 24.74 -18.91
C PRO A 28 -8.24 23.26 -18.96
N GLN A 29 -9.27 22.97 -19.75
CA GLN A 29 -9.66 21.61 -20.14
C GLN A 29 -8.44 20.92 -20.78
N THR A 30 -7.76 20.09 -20.00
CA THR A 30 -6.74 19.18 -20.51
C THR A 30 -7.43 17.89 -20.93
N ALA A 31 -7.21 17.54 -22.20
CA ALA A 31 -7.81 16.41 -22.89
C ALA A 31 -7.67 15.09 -22.10
N PRO A 32 -8.62 14.15 -22.24
CA PRO A 32 -8.50 12.84 -21.62
C PRO A 32 -7.26 12.15 -22.19
N LEU A 33 -6.31 11.82 -21.31
CA LEU A 33 -5.29 10.83 -21.60
C LEU A 33 -6.04 9.51 -21.84
N THR A 34 -6.34 9.20 -23.10
CA THR A 34 -6.68 7.86 -23.56
C THR A 34 -5.44 6.98 -23.45
N GLY A 35 -5.02 6.76 -22.20
CA GLY A 35 -4.10 5.72 -21.83
C GLY A 35 -4.78 4.40 -22.15
N ARG A 36 -4.33 3.77 -23.25
CA ARG A 36 -4.45 2.35 -23.57
C ARG A 36 -4.99 1.57 -22.37
N ALA A 37 -6.30 1.28 -22.37
CA ALA A 37 -6.91 0.46 -21.33
C ALA A 37 -6.01 -0.75 -21.11
N ALA A 38 -5.42 -0.86 -19.91
CA ALA A 38 -4.51 -1.95 -19.58
C ALA A 38 -5.23 -3.23 -19.95
N ARG A 39 -4.72 -3.92 -20.98
CA ARG A 39 -5.32 -5.15 -21.49
C ARG A 39 -5.54 -6.05 -20.27
N PRO A 40 -6.78 -6.48 -19.97
CA PRO A 40 -7.01 -7.30 -18.80
C PRO A 40 -6.10 -8.51 -18.95
N ILE A 41 -5.16 -8.68 -18.02
CA ILE A 41 -4.34 -9.86 -17.93
C ILE A 41 -5.35 -10.99 -17.77
N ARG A 42 -5.64 -11.73 -18.84
CA ARG A 42 -6.41 -12.96 -18.72
C ARG A 42 -5.55 -13.85 -17.85
N PRO A 43 -5.99 -14.23 -16.64
CA PRO A 43 -5.19 -15.14 -15.83
C PRO A 43 -5.04 -16.42 -16.67
N SER A 44 -3.79 -16.79 -16.98
CA SER A 44 -3.49 -18.18 -17.26
C SER A 44 -4.06 -18.96 -16.07
N ARG A 45 -5.00 -19.86 -16.33
CA ARG A 45 -5.60 -20.65 -15.25
C ARG A 45 -4.48 -21.51 -14.68
N LEU A 46 -3.97 -21.13 -13.51
CA LEU A 46 -3.08 -21.98 -12.73
C LEU A 46 -3.86 -23.23 -12.36
N SER A 47 -3.28 -24.42 -12.56
CA SER A 47 -3.88 -25.63 -11.98
C SER A 47 -3.89 -25.50 -10.46
N SER A 48 -4.86 -26.11 -9.78
CA SER A 48 -4.96 -26.04 -8.31
C SER A 48 -3.67 -26.50 -7.62
N THR A 49 -3.05 -27.56 -8.14
CA THR A 49 -1.77 -28.09 -7.65
C THR A 49 -0.65 -27.07 -7.82
N LEU A 50 -0.56 -26.42 -8.97
CA LEU A 50 0.46 -25.42 -9.21
C LEU A 50 0.24 -24.18 -8.35
N ALA A 51 -0.99 -23.70 -8.24
CA ALA A 51 -1.33 -22.54 -7.41
C ALA A 51 -0.96 -22.78 -5.94
N LEU A 52 -1.22 -23.99 -5.42
CA LEU A 52 -0.85 -24.36 -4.06
C LEU A 52 0.67 -24.49 -3.90
N ALA A 53 1.36 -25.08 -4.89
CA ALA A 53 2.83 -25.18 -4.88
C ALA A 53 3.48 -23.78 -4.83
N LEU A 54 3.04 -22.88 -5.71
CA LEU A 54 3.49 -21.48 -5.72
C LEU A 54 3.23 -20.81 -4.37
N TRP A 55 2.01 -20.94 -3.82
CA TRP A 55 1.69 -20.31 -2.54
C TRP A 55 2.56 -20.86 -1.39
N LYS A 56 2.85 -22.16 -1.40
CA LYS A 56 3.77 -22.80 -0.45
C LYS A 56 5.19 -22.24 -0.60
N ASP A 57 5.73 -22.16 -1.81
CA ASP A 57 7.09 -21.65 -2.06
C ASP A 57 7.23 -20.18 -1.65
N VAL A 58 6.26 -19.33 -2.03
CA VAL A 58 6.22 -17.91 -1.60
C VAL A 58 6.17 -17.78 -0.08
N THR A 59 5.34 -18.58 0.58
CA THR A 59 5.20 -18.53 2.04
C THR A 59 6.52 -18.93 2.71
N VAL A 60 7.15 -20.04 2.28
CA VAL A 60 8.44 -20.49 2.82
C VAL A 60 9.54 -19.45 2.59
N ALA A 61 9.62 -18.91 1.38
CA ALA A 61 10.63 -17.92 1.03
C ALA A 61 10.41 -16.57 1.75
N SER A 62 9.16 -16.20 2.07
CA SER A 62 8.87 -15.01 2.87
C SER A 62 9.33 -15.14 4.32
N VAL A 63 9.27 -16.35 4.90
CA VAL A 63 9.71 -16.64 6.27
C VAL A 63 11.24 -16.75 6.36
N ALA A 64 11.88 -17.26 5.31
CA ALA A 64 13.33 -17.41 5.25
C ALA A 64 14.07 -16.08 4.96
N GLY A 65 13.38 -15.07 4.42
CA GLY A 65 13.97 -13.78 4.09
C GLY A 65 13.93 -12.76 5.23
N ASP A 66 14.58 -11.61 5.02
CA ASP A 66 14.68 -10.53 6.03
C ASP A 66 13.44 -9.63 6.11
N MET A 67 12.34 -9.99 5.45
CA MET A 67 11.10 -9.21 5.50
C MET A 67 10.38 -9.44 6.83
N PRO A 68 9.67 -8.43 7.37
CA PRO A 68 8.88 -8.63 8.59
C PRO A 68 7.86 -9.76 8.45
N ASP A 69 7.81 -10.64 9.46
CA ASP A 69 6.85 -11.74 9.49
C ASP A 69 5.44 -11.20 9.74
N LEU A 70 4.68 -11.08 8.66
CA LEU A 70 3.27 -10.73 8.68
C LEU A 70 2.43 -11.99 8.71
N SER A 71 1.61 -12.12 9.75
CA SER A 71 0.55 -13.13 9.77
C SER A 71 -0.34 -13.03 8.53
N ALA A 72 -0.93 -14.14 8.10
CA ALA A 72 -1.83 -14.18 6.94
C ALA A 72 -2.93 -13.11 6.99
N ARG A 73 -3.39 -12.75 8.20
CA ARG A 73 -4.38 -11.69 8.41
C ARG A 73 -3.81 -10.29 8.16
N GLN A 74 -2.62 -9.98 8.66
CA GLN A 74 -1.96 -8.70 8.41
C GLN A 74 -1.67 -8.55 6.91
N THR A 75 -1.18 -9.61 6.27
CA THR A 75 -0.95 -9.67 4.83
C THR A 75 -2.25 -9.42 4.05
N ALA A 76 -3.36 -10.07 4.41
CA ALA A 76 -4.65 -9.85 3.77
C ALA A 76 -5.14 -8.39 3.94
N VAL A 77 -5.04 -7.82 5.13
CA VAL A 77 -5.41 -6.42 5.38
C VAL A 77 -4.55 -5.47 4.53
N LEU A 78 -3.23 -5.67 4.50
CA LEU A 78 -2.31 -4.85 3.73
C LEU A 78 -2.63 -4.93 2.24
N MET A 79 -2.84 -6.13 1.70
CA MET A 79 -3.22 -6.34 0.30
C MET A 79 -4.55 -5.66 -0.04
N CYS A 80 -5.59 -5.80 0.77
CA CYS A 80 -6.86 -5.11 0.54
C CYS A 80 -6.66 -3.59 0.47
N VAL A 81 -5.94 -3.01 1.43
CA VAL A 81 -5.71 -1.56 1.50
C VAL A 81 -4.98 -1.03 0.26
N TYR A 82 -4.06 -1.81 -0.30
CA TYR A 82 -3.19 -1.36 -1.39
C TYR A 82 -3.68 -1.73 -2.78
N LEU A 83 -4.39 -2.85 -2.93
CA LEU A 83 -4.77 -3.42 -4.22
C LEU A 83 -6.25 -3.19 -4.56
N GLU A 84 -7.10 -2.94 -3.56
CA GLU A 84 -8.52 -2.64 -3.78
C GLU A 84 -8.76 -1.13 -3.77
N GLU A 85 -9.75 -0.69 -4.56
CA GLU A 85 -10.16 0.71 -4.64
C GLU A 85 -10.92 1.18 -3.39
N GLY A 86 -10.89 2.49 -3.16
CA GLY A 86 -11.72 3.17 -2.18
C GLY A 86 -11.02 3.54 -0.87
N PRO A 87 -11.66 4.41 -0.07
CA PRO A 87 -11.22 4.69 1.29
C PRO A 87 -11.45 3.45 2.15
N HIS A 88 -10.36 2.85 2.62
CA HIS A 88 -10.42 1.70 3.51
C HIS A 88 -10.64 2.15 4.95
N THR A 89 -11.68 1.64 5.59
CA THR A 89 -11.96 1.89 7.01
C THR A 89 -11.89 0.58 7.80
N VAL A 90 -11.75 0.66 9.13
CA VAL A 90 -11.83 -0.52 10.00
C VAL A 90 -13.15 -1.27 9.78
N ARG A 91 -14.25 -0.53 9.56
CA ARG A 91 -15.58 -1.10 9.33
C ARG A 91 -15.66 -1.83 8.00
N SER A 92 -15.19 -1.22 6.90
CA SER A 92 -15.27 -1.85 5.57
C SER A 92 -14.40 -3.09 5.49
N LEU A 93 -13.20 -3.06 6.08
CA LEU A 93 -12.30 -4.21 6.12
C LEU A 93 -12.85 -5.37 6.98
N ALA A 94 -13.50 -5.07 8.10
CA ALA A 94 -14.14 -6.10 8.93
C ALA A 94 -15.24 -6.83 8.17
N ALA A 95 -16.06 -6.10 7.43
CA ALA A 95 -17.08 -6.67 6.56
C ALA A 95 -16.47 -7.48 5.41
N ARG A 96 -15.42 -6.95 4.75
CA ARG A 96 -14.71 -7.58 3.64
C ARG A 96 -14.10 -8.93 4.01
N LEU A 97 -13.42 -8.98 5.17
CA LEU A 97 -12.72 -10.16 5.66
C LEU A 97 -13.59 -11.06 6.55
N LYS A 98 -14.86 -10.70 6.77
CA LYS A 98 -15.81 -11.44 7.63
C LYS A 98 -15.27 -11.71 9.04
N VAL A 99 -14.66 -10.70 9.65
CA VAL A 99 -14.11 -10.75 11.01
C VAL A 99 -14.57 -9.56 11.84
N THR A 100 -14.32 -9.59 13.15
CA THR A 100 -14.71 -8.49 14.04
C THR A 100 -13.82 -7.25 13.84
N LYS A 101 -14.37 -6.07 14.18
CA LYS A 101 -13.61 -4.81 14.14
C LYS A 101 -12.36 -4.85 15.03
N ALA A 102 -12.44 -5.49 16.20
CA ALA A 102 -11.29 -5.65 17.11
C ALA A 102 -10.14 -6.46 16.47
N VAL A 103 -10.48 -7.47 15.67
CA VAL A 103 -9.49 -8.25 14.92
C VAL A 103 -8.79 -7.38 13.85
N ILE A 104 -9.55 -6.55 13.14
CA ILE A 104 -8.99 -5.61 12.15
C ILE A 104 -8.15 -4.51 12.82
N SER A 105 -8.63 -3.90 13.90
CA SER A 105 -7.85 -2.89 14.64
C SER A 105 -6.49 -3.41 15.06
N ARG A 106 -6.43 -4.62 15.65
CA ARG A 106 -5.17 -5.26 16.03
C ARG A 106 -4.22 -5.50 14.85
N ALA A 107 -4.74 -5.92 13.71
CA ALA A 107 -3.94 -6.08 12.50
C ALA A 107 -3.37 -4.73 12.03
N ILE A 108 -4.21 -3.68 12.03
CA ILE A 108 -3.79 -2.32 11.65
C ILE A 108 -2.77 -1.76 12.65
N ASP A 109 -2.91 -2.00 13.95
CA ASP A 109 -1.95 -1.52 14.95
C ASP A 109 -0.55 -2.11 14.69
N ARG A 110 -0.49 -3.38 14.30
CA ARG A 110 0.76 -4.04 13.89
C ARG A 110 1.31 -3.53 12.56
N LEU A 111 0.45 -3.29 11.57
CA LEU A 111 0.89 -2.70 10.30
C LEU A 111 1.37 -1.25 10.48
N LYS A 112 0.79 -0.51 11.43
CA LYS A 112 1.24 0.82 11.83
C LYS A 112 2.61 0.77 12.50
N SER A 113 2.90 -0.23 13.34
CA SER A 113 4.24 -0.36 13.95
C SER A 113 5.35 -0.62 12.93
N TYR A 114 5.03 -1.16 11.75
CA TYR A 114 5.95 -1.28 10.62
C TYR A 114 5.95 -0.06 9.69
N ASN A 115 5.23 1.00 10.05
CA ASN A 115 4.99 2.16 9.20
C ASN A 115 4.35 1.82 7.84
N TYR A 116 3.64 0.70 7.71
CA TYR A 116 3.01 0.30 6.45
C TYR A 116 1.66 0.98 6.23
N ILE A 117 0.95 1.34 7.30
CA ILE A 117 -0.36 2.01 7.22
C ILE A 117 -0.44 3.12 8.25
N LEU A 118 -1.07 4.24 7.89
CA LEU A 118 -1.43 5.31 8.80
C LEU A 118 -2.96 5.37 9.01
N ARG A 119 -3.36 5.79 10.21
CA ARG A 119 -4.76 6.12 10.51
C ARG A 119 -4.95 7.62 10.35
N ALA A 120 -6.01 8.02 9.67
CA ALA A 120 -6.45 9.40 9.58
C ALA A 120 -7.96 9.47 9.81
N ASP A 121 -8.44 10.61 10.29
CA ASP A 121 -9.87 10.85 10.41
C ASP A 121 -10.49 10.94 9.02
N ASP A 122 -11.67 10.35 8.84
CA ASP A 122 -12.39 10.51 7.58
C ASP A 122 -12.91 11.95 7.47
N PRO A 123 -12.55 12.70 6.39
CA PRO A 123 -13.06 14.04 6.19
C PRO A 123 -14.59 14.09 6.00
N ARG A 124 -15.24 12.96 5.68
CA ARG A 124 -16.69 12.84 5.51
C ARG A 124 -17.42 12.42 6.78
N ASP A 125 -16.73 11.74 7.70
CA ASP A 125 -17.26 11.29 8.98
C ASP A 125 -16.12 11.15 10.01
N ARG A 126 -15.93 12.19 10.84
CA ARG A 126 -14.89 12.22 11.89
C ARG A 126 -15.01 11.10 12.93
N ARG A 127 -16.12 10.35 12.97
CA ARG A 127 -16.28 9.17 13.84
C ARG A 127 -15.67 7.91 13.23
N SER A 128 -15.24 7.98 11.97
CA SER A 128 -14.64 6.89 11.23
C SER A 128 -13.17 7.17 10.93
N ILE A 129 -12.38 6.09 10.99
CA ILE A 129 -10.95 6.12 10.70
C ILE A 129 -10.75 5.54 9.31
N VAL A 130 -10.15 6.35 8.43
CA VAL A 130 -9.64 5.92 7.13
C VAL A 130 -8.17 5.51 7.23
N LEU A 131 -7.79 4.54 6.41
CA LEU A 131 -6.43 4.04 6.32
C LEU A 131 -5.73 4.68 5.14
N ARG A 132 -4.55 5.24 5.40
CA ARG A 132 -3.67 5.82 4.39
C ARG A 132 -2.50 4.89 4.13
N ARG A 133 -2.19 4.72 2.84
CA ARG A 133 -0.99 4.04 2.36
C ARG A 133 0.25 4.88 2.67
N THR A 134 1.36 4.20 2.89
CA THR A 134 2.68 4.78 3.15
C THR A 134 3.70 4.32 2.08
N PRO A 135 4.80 5.07 1.88
CA PRO A 135 5.90 4.62 1.04
C PRO A 135 6.50 3.27 1.47
N ASP A 136 6.66 3.05 2.78
CA ASP A 136 7.24 1.81 3.32
C ASP A 136 6.36 0.59 3.00
N GLY A 137 5.04 0.72 3.09
CA GLY A 137 4.13 -0.34 2.68
C GLY A 137 4.12 -0.59 1.16
N ILE A 138 4.35 0.44 0.34
CA ILE A 138 4.55 0.25 -1.12
C ILE A 138 5.84 -0.56 -1.37
N ASN A 139 6.93 -0.19 -0.68
CA ASN A 139 8.22 -0.86 -0.83
C ASN A 139 8.14 -2.33 -0.38
N TYR A 140 7.48 -2.60 0.75
CA TYR A 140 7.20 -3.97 1.19
C TYR A 140 6.44 -4.76 0.12
N LEU A 141 5.34 -4.23 -0.42
CA LEU A 141 4.56 -4.94 -1.43
C LEU A 141 5.31 -5.12 -2.75
N ARG A 142 6.20 -4.21 -3.11
CA ARG A 142 7.09 -4.38 -4.27
C ARG A 142 8.05 -5.54 -4.04
N ALA A 143 8.70 -5.60 -2.88
CA ALA A 143 9.58 -6.72 -2.52
C ALA A 143 8.81 -8.05 -2.49
N TYR A 144 7.60 -8.04 -1.92
CA TYR A 144 6.72 -9.21 -1.89
C TYR A 144 6.28 -9.65 -3.29
N ALA A 145 6.03 -8.71 -4.21
CA ALA A 145 5.73 -9.03 -5.61
C ALA A 145 6.94 -9.62 -6.33
N SER A 146 8.14 -9.10 -6.09
CA SER A 146 9.39 -9.67 -6.62
C SER A 146 9.65 -11.07 -6.09
N LEU A 147 9.34 -11.33 -4.82
CA LEU A 147 9.35 -12.66 -4.23
C LEU A 147 8.42 -13.62 -4.99
N ILE A 148 7.16 -13.22 -5.20
CA ILE A 148 6.18 -14.02 -5.96
C ILE A 148 6.68 -14.32 -7.38
N GLN A 149 7.27 -13.34 -8.05
CA GLN A 149 7.80 -13.52 -9.41
C GLN A 149 8.99 -14.48 -9.45
N ARG A 150 9.84 -14.46 -8.42
CA ARG A 150 11.00 -15.36 -8.32
C ARG A 150 10.57 -16.82 -8.11
N GLU A 151 9.56 -17.04 -7.27
CA GLU A 151 9.03 -18.37 -7.00
C GLU A 151 8.03 -18.84 -8.09
N MET A 152 7.72 -17.99 -9.07
CA MET A 152 6.80 -18.34 -10.16
C MET A 152 7.45 -19.41 -11.06
N PRO A 153 6.80 -20.57 -11.26
CA PRO A 153 7.36 -21.63 -12.10
C PRO A 153 7.60 -21.14 -13.53
N ASP A 154 8.73 -21.53 -14.13
CA ASP A 154 9.15 -21.12 -15.50
C ASP A 154 8.08 -21.36 -16.58
N GLY A 155 7.14 -22.27 -16.35
CA GLY A 155 5.99 -22.56 -17.24
C GLY A 155 4.90 -21.48 -17.27
N LEU A 156 4.99 -20.43 -16.45
CA LEU A 156 4.02 -19.33 -16.36
C LEU A 156 4.62 -17.96 -16.61
N SER A 157 5.93 -17.84 -16.49
CA SER A 157 6.67 -16.59 -16.57
C SER A 157 6.89 -16.10 -18.01
N ALA A 158 6.59 -16.94 -19.02
CA ALA A 158 6.72 -16.55 -20.42
C ALA A 158 5.63 -17.19 -21.28
N GLY A 159 4.94 -16.38 -22.08
CA GLY A 159 4.20 -16.82 -23.26
C GLY A 159 5.13 -17.40 -24.33
N ARG A 160 5.83 -18.49 -24.01
CA ARG A 160 6.59 -19.29 -24.96
C ARG A 160 5.67 -20.37 -25.56
N LEU A 161 5.21 -20.04 -26.77
CA LEU A 161 5.09 -20.92 -27.95
C LEU A 161 4.10 -22.09 -27.90
N SER A 162 3.08 -21.99 -28.76
CA SER A 162 2.96 -22.98 -29.83
C SER A 162 2.42 -22.28 -31.09
N ARG A 163 3.35 -21.79 -31.93
CA ARG A 163 3.13 -21.84 -33.38
C ARG A 163 3.03 -23.31 -33.75
N ARG A 164 1.90 -23.70 -34.34
CA ARG A 164 1.84 -24.73 -35.37
C ARG A 164 1.15 -24.11 -36.56
#